data_AF-A0A3C1S0A5-F1
#
_entry.id   AF-A0A3C1S0A5-F1
#
_cell.length_a   1.000
_cell.length_b   1.000
_cell.length_c   1.000
_cell.angle_alpha   90.00
_cell.angle_beta   90.00
_cell.angle_gamma   90.00
#
_symmetry.space_group_name_H-M   'P 1'
#
loop_
_entity.id
_entity.type
_entity.pdbx_description
1 polymer ?
#
loop_
_entity_poly.entity_id
_entity_poly.type
_entity_poly.pdbx_seq_one_letter_code
_entity_poly.pdbx_strand_id
1 'polypeptide(L)'
;VDTTNIRIGEQFEYKITIDETENVIIPKLENLKNIEVVDSLKLDTLNRSLVQKYILTGFDSGAFYIPRQQIFIKNQAYFTDSLLIKVASVAIDTSKVKKFPIKGIKGEPYQIDDFKEYIIWILAILIIVIITLYFALNKTEKSTSETFVPKLAPFQEAMQSLKLLDDKLLWQNNKTKNYYSELTNIIRNYIERELNIPALEQTTKELMFALNNLNKANTITTNKDTIQKLERLLIESDFVKFAKSKPLANDIEFDRKNAEIIIKNIKPTVISENSETNYSSPVTIVEKPKIKKHSLVIKILIVILLVLIIALISYNASQAKSMYESKNQQLENAK
;
A
#
# COMPACT_ATOMS: atom_id res chain seq x y z
N VAL A 1 -58.73 -47.85 27.32
CA VAL A 1 -57.33 -47.60 26.89
C VAL A 1 -56.71 -48.93 26.53
N ASP A 2 -55.83 -48.92 25.54
CA ASP A 2 -55.12 -50.10 25.04
C ASP A 2 -54.02 -50.60 25.99
N THR A 3 -53.22 -49.70 26.58
CA THR A 3 -52.22 -50.03 27.60
C THR A 3 -52.15 -48.98 28.71
N THR A 4 -51.84 -49.42 29.93
CA THR A 4 -51.56 -48.53 31.08
C THR A 4 -50.07 -48.43 31.38
N ASN A 5 -49.22 -49.19 30.68
CA ASN A 5 -47.77 -49.14 30.82
C ASN A 5 -47.17 -48.82 29.45
N ILE A 6 -46.46 -47.72 29.36
CA ILE A 6 -45.77 -47.26 28.14
C ILE A 6 -44.31 -46.94 28.45
N ARG A 7 -43.46 -46.93 27.45
CA ARG A 7 -42.12 -46.32 27.56
C ARG A 7 -42.21 -44.82 27.31
N ILE A 8 -41.20 -44.08 27.78
CA ILE A 8 -41.07 -42.65 27.45
C ILE A 8 -41.13 -42.46 25.92
N GLY A 9 -42.02 -41.58 25.46
CA GLY A 9 -42.25 -41.27 24.04
C GLY A 9 -43.05 -42.32 23.26
N GLU A 10 -43.45 -43.43 23.89
CA GLU A 10 -44.35 -44.41 23.27
C GLU A 10 -45.78 -43.85 23.25
N GLN A 11 -46.51 -44.14 22.18
CA GLN A 11 -47.88 -43.64 21.97
C GLN A 11 -48.90 -44.73 22.34
N PHE A 12 -50.04 -44.31 22.89
CA PHE A 12 -51.12 -45.21 23.28
C PHE A 12 -52.50 -44.62 22.96
N GLU A 13 -53.49 -45.48 22.71
CA GLU A 13 -54.85 -45.08 22.32
C GLU A 13 -55.77 -44.90 23.54
N TYR A 14 -56.21 -43.66 23.75
CA TYR A 14 -57.29 -43.31 24.65
C TYR A 14 -58.62 -43.22 23.90
N LYS A 15 -59.58 -44.08 24.28
CA LYS A 15 -60.88 -44.21 23.63
C LYS A 15 -62.00 -43.87 24.61
N ILE A 16 -62.87 -42.93 24.21
CA ILE A 16 -64.13 -42.62 24.86
C ILE A 16 -65.26 -43.23 24.02
N THR A 17 -66.10 -44.04 24.64
CA THR A 17 -67.29 -44.64 24.01
C THR A 17 -68.54 -44.11 24.72
N ILE A 18 -69.51 -43.64 23.94
CA ILE A 18 -70.76 -43.07 24.42
C ILE A 18 -71.92 -43.83 23.76
N ASP A 19 -72.79 -44.45 24.54
CA ASP A 19 -73.89 -45.31 24.03
C ASP A 19 -75.10 -44.53 23.48
N GLU A 20 -74.91 -43.25 23.15
CA GLU A 20 -75.91 -42.32 22.65
C GLU A 20 -75.33 -41.52 21.47
N THR A 21 -76.13 -41.28 20.43
CA THR A 21 -75.69 -40.61 19.20
C THR A 21 -76.24 -39.19 19.04
N GLU A 22 -77.28 -38.82 19.79
CA GLU A 22 -77.97 -37.53 19.66
C GLU A 22 -77.49 -36.52 20.71
N ASN A 23 -77.21 -35.29 20.27
CA ASN A 23 -76.85 -34.16 21.14
C ASN A 23 -75.74 -34.47 22.15
N VAL A 24 -74.62 -34.99 21.64
CA VAL A 24 -73.42 -35.30 22.42
C VAL A 24 -72.34 -34.26 22.17
N ILE A 25 -71.81 -33.66 23.24
CA ILE A 25 -70.71 -32.70 23.20
C ILE A 25 -69.54 -33.29 23.98
N ILE A 26 -68.44 -33.59 23.27
CA ILE A 26 -67.20 -34.14 23.83
C ILE A 26 -66.21 -32.99 24.04
N PRO A 27 -65.59 -32.86 25.23
CA PRO A 27 -64.61 -31.82 25.49
C PRO A 27 -63.34 -32.07 24.68
N LYS A 28 -62.62 -31.01 24.32
CA LYS A 28 -61.26 -31.14 23.82
C LYS A 28 -60.33 -31.52 24.96
N LEU A 29 -59.51 -32.54 24.75
CA LEU A 29 -58.44 -32.88 25.68
C LEU A 29 -57.32 -31.85 25.54
N GLU A 30 -57.27 -30.91 26.47
CA GLU A 30 -56.24 -29.88 26.52
C GLU A 30 -55.63 -29.86 27.93
N ASN A 31 -54.35 -29.50 28.04
CA ASN A 31 -53.63 -29.30 29.31
C ASN A 31 -53.61 -30.53 30.26
N LEU A 32 -53.43 -31.72 29.70
CA LEU A 32 -53.10 -32.90 30.50
C LEU A 32 -51.71 -32.73 31.13
N LYS A 33 -51.56 -33.11 32.41
CA LYS A 33 -50.31 -32.96 33.15
C LYS A 33 -49.36 -34.13 32.84
N ASN A 34 -48.22 -33.84 32.20
CA ASN A 34 -47.17 -34.81 31.82
C ASN A 34 -47.64 -35.93 30.83
N ILE A 35 -48.83 -35.77 30.25
CA ILE A 35 -49.35 -36.57 29.14
C ILE A 35 -49.73 -35.57 28.06
N GLU A 36 -49.37 -35.85 26.81
CA GLU A 36 -49.65 -34.96 25.68
C GLU A 36 -50.56 -35.65 24.66
N VAL A 37 -51.45 -34.86 24.05
CA VAL A 37 -52.30 -35.32 22.96
C VAL A 37 -51.53 -35.13 21.65
N VAL A 38 -51.13 -36.24 21.03
CA VAL A 38 -50.42 -36.24 19.75
C VAL A 38 -51.39 -36.01 18.60
N ASP A 39 -52.53 -36.70 18.63
CA ASP A 39 -53.56 -36.59 17.60
C ASP A 39 -54.95 -36.90 18.16
N SER A 40 -55.97 -36.29 17.58
CA SER A 40 -57.38 -36.56 17.84
C SER A 40 -58.01 -37.10 16.57
N LEU A 41 -58.32 -38.40 16.56
CA LEU A 41 -58.95 -39.04 15.42
C LEU A 41 -60.40 -38.53 15.26
N LYS A 42 -60.92 -38.61 14.03
CA LYS A 42 -62.30 -38.20 13.74
C LYS A 42 -63.29 -39.06 14.53
N LEU A 43 -64.37 -38.43 14.99
CA LEU A 43 -65.48 -39.09 15.66
C LEU A 43 -66.09 -40.15 14.75
N ASP A 44 -66.24 -41.37 15.26
CA ASP A 44 -66.82 -42.51 14.53
C ASP A 44 -68.10 -43.00 15.21
N THR A 45 -69.02 -43.57 14.44
CA THR A 45 -70.29 -44.12 14.94
C THR A 45 -70.31 -45.62 14.71
N LEU A 46 -70.22 -46.40 15.79
CA LEU A 46 -70.20 -47.87 15.74
C LEU A 46 -71.35 -48.43 16.60
N ASN A 47 -72.22 -49.27 16.02
CA ASN A 47 -73.29 -49.98 16.74
C ASN A 47 -74.14 -49.11 17.68
N ARG A 48 -74.61 -47.95 17.21
CA ARG A 48 -75.40 -46.96 17.99
C ARG A 48 -74.64 -46.30 19.15
N SER A 49 -73.30 -46.39 19.15
CA SER A 49 -72.42 -45.67 20.06
C SER A 49 -71.52 -44.71 19.29
N LEU A 50 -71.19 -43.56 19.88
CA LEU A 50 -70.16 -42.65 19.40
C LEU A 50 -68.81 -43.02 20.02
N VAL A 51 -67.79 -43.09 19.18
CA VAL A 51 -66.42 -43.46 19.56
C VAL A 51 -65.47 -42.33 19.18
N GLN A 52 -64.87 -41.71 20.19
CA GLN A 52 -63.82 -40.72 20.03
C GLN A 52 -62.49 -41.30 20.48
N LYS A 53 -61.49 -41.25 19.60
CA LYS A 53 -60.14 -41.78 19.87
C LYS A 53 -59.10 -40.67 19.89
N TYR A 54 -58.15 -40.80 20.80
CA TYR A 54 -57.02 -39.89 20.95
C TYR A 54 -55.74 -40.71 21.04
N ILE A 55 -54.69 -40.22 20.39
CA ILE A 55 -53.35 -40.74 20.51
C ILE A 55 -52.62 -39.89 21.54
N LEU A 56 -52.23 -40.50 22.65
CA LEU A 56 -51.56 -39.84 23.76
C LEU A 56 -50.13 -40.36 23.90
N THR A 57 -49.23 -39.55 24.48
CA THR A 57 -47.87 -39.97 24.83
C THR A 57 -47.39 -39.28 26.11
N GLY A 58 -46.34 -39.81 26.73
CA GLY A 58 -45.70 -39.22 27.91
C GLY A 58 -44.19 -39.10 27.71
N PHE A 59 -43.64 -37.91 27.92
CA PHE A 59 -42.20 -37.63 27.75
C PHE A 59 -41.39 -37.71 29.05
N ASP A 60 -42.08 -37.77 30.19
CA ASP A 60 -41.46 -37.92 31.50
C ASP A 60 -41.69 -39.33 32.05
N SER A 61 -40.72 -39.90 32.77
CA SER A 61 -40.94 -41.13 33.53
C SER A 61 -41.76 -40.85 34.78
N GLY A 62 -42.74 -41.69 35.07
CA GLY A 62 -43.58 -41.54 36.26
C GLY A 62 -44.93 -42.22 36.14
N ALA A 63 -45.79 -42.00 37.12
CA ALA A 63 -47.18 -42.43 37.08
C ALA A 63 -48.06 -41.18 37.02
N PHE A 64 -48.80 -41.01 35.92
CA PHE A 64 -49.60 -39.83 35.64
C PHE A 64 -51.06 -40.18 35.46
N TYR A 65 -51.94 -39.30 35.93
CA TYR A 65 -53.37 -39.50 35.80
C TYR A 65 -53.92 -38.73 34.60
N ILE A 66 -54.71 -39.41 33.79
CA ILE A 66 -55.68 -38.76 32.91
C ILE A 66 -56.87 -38.38 33.81
N PRO A 67 -57.18 -37.08 33.97
CA PRO A 67 -58.29 -36.64 34.80
C PRO A 67 -59.62 -37.01 34.15
N ARG A 68 -60.67 -37.03 34.97
CA ARG A 68 -62.04 -37.29 34.51
C ARG A 68 -62.46 -36.22 33.52
N GLN A 69 -63.03 -36.63 32.38
CA GLN A 69 -63.50 -35.75 31.34
C GLN A 69 -65.01 -35.58 31.45
N GLN A 70 -65.48 -34.34 31.34
CA GLN A 70 -66.90 -34.01 31.41
C GLN A 70 -67.52 -34.03 30.00
N ILE A 71 -68.48 -34.92 29.78
CA ILE A 71 -69.19 -35.10 28.51
C ILE A 71 -70.64 -34.69 28.71
N PHE A 72 -71.22 -33.92 27.77
CA PHE A 72 -72.64 -33.57 27.82
C PHE A 72 -73.44 -34.47 26.88
N ILE A 73 -74.47 -35.13 27.40
CA ILE A 73 -75.41 -35.96 26.64
C ILE A 73 -76.81 -35.44 26.93
N LYS A 74 -77.56 -35.01 25.91
CA LYS A 74 -78.94 -34.50 26.07
C LYS A 74 -79.06 -33.44 27.20
N ASN A 75 -78.10 -32.51 27.23
CA ASN A 75 -78.02 -31.42 28.21
C ASN A 75 -77.72 -31.84 29.68
N GLN A 76 -77.32 -33.10 29.91
CA GLN A 76 -76.87 -33.60 31.21
C GLN A 76 -75.37 -33.92 31.18
N ALA A 77 -74.66 -33.57 32.25
CA ALA A 77 -73.22 -33.82 32.38
C ALA A 77 -72.92 -35.21 32.93
N TYR A 78 -72.03 -35.94 32.25
CA TYR A 78 -71.48 -37.23 32.64
C TYR A 78 -69.96 -37.12 32.74
N PHE A 79 -69.33 -37.94 33.59
CA PHE A 79 -67.89 -37.91 33.79
C PHE A 79 -67.27 -39.26 33.45
N THR A 80 -66.14 -39.26 32.75
CA THR A 80 -65.33 -40.46 32.58
C THR A 80 -64.59 -40.80 33.88
N ASP A 81 -64.04 -42.01 33.95
CA ASP A 81 -63.15 -42.37 35.04
C ASP A 81 -61.75 -41.75 34.86
N SER A 82 -61.04 -41.60 35.97
CA SER A 82 -59.63 -41.19 35.94
C SER A 82 -58.77 -42.43 35.76
N LEU A 83 -57.78 -42.34 34.88
CA LEU A 83 -56.92 -43.47 34.55
C LEU A 83 -55.47 -43.17 34.90
N LEU A 84 -54.81 -44.12 35.55
CA LEU A 84 -53.37 -44.06 35.83
C LEU A 84 -52.57 -44.68 34.68
N ILE A 85 -51.65 -43.91 34.11
CA ILE A 85 -50.70 -44.33 33.08
C ILE A 85 -49.29 -44.33 33.70
N LYS A 86 -48.57 -45.44 33.55
CA LYS A 86 -47.18 -45.59 34.00
C LYS A 86 -46.25 -45.46 32.81
N VAL A 87 -45.38 -44.47 32.86
CA VAL A 87 -44.35 -44.21 31.85
C VAL A 87 -43.01 -44.71 32.38
N ALA A 88 -42.57 -45.84 31.84
CA ALA A 88 -41.30 -46.47 32.19
C ALA A 88 -40.14 -45.82 31.41
N SER A 89 -39.04 -45.56 32.11
CA SER A 89 -37.78 -45.20 31.46
C SER A 89 -37.16 -46.44 30.81
N VAL A 90 -36.38 -46.22 29.75
CA VAL A 90 -35.56 -47.27 29.15
C VAL A 90 -34.24 -47.32 29.91
N ALA A 91 -33.94 -48.46 30.54
CA ALA A 91 -32.66 -48.67 31.20
C ALA A 91 -31.55 -48.73 30.13
N ILE A 92 -30.67 -47.73 30.13
CA ILE A 92 -29.49 -47.70 29.27
C ILE A 92 -28.35 -48.35 30.06
N ASP A 93 -27.80 -49.45 29.52
CA ASP A 93 -26.63 -50.11 30.09
C ASP A 93 -25.37 -49.25 29.85
N THR A 94 -25.02 -48.45 30.85
CA THR A 94 -23.88 -47.53 30.79
C THR A 94 -22.53 -48.25 30.78
N SER A 95 -22.50 -49.56 31.07
CA SER A 95 -21.25 -50.36 31.06
C SER A 95 -20.75 -50.67 29.65
N LYS A 96 -21.63 -50.67 28.64
CA LYS A 96 -21.30 -50.90 27.23
C LYS A 96 -21.01 -49.62 26.44
N VAL A 97 -21.16 -48.45 27.07
CA VAL A 97 -20.90 -47.16 26.41
C VAL A 97 -19.39 -46.93 26.36
N LYS A 98 -18.81 -47.04 25.16
CA LYS A 98 -17.40 -46.72 24.90
C LYS A 98 -17.12 -45.28 25.33
N LYS A 99 -16.31 -45.10 26.38
CA LYS A 99 -15.87 -43.76 26.81
C LYS A 99 -14.92 -43.20 25.76
N PHE A 100 -15.31 -42.11 25.11
CA PHE A 100 -14.43 -41.40 24.20
C PHE A 100 -13.59 -40.37 24.97
N PRO A 101 -12.32 -40.14 24.57
CA PRO A 101 -11.53 -39.06 25.13
C PRO A 101 -12.21 -37.72 24.86
N ILE A 102 -11.94 -36.75 25.73
CA ILE A 102 -12.43 -35.37 25.58
C ILE A 102 -11.93 -34.86 24.23
N LYS A 103 -12.86 -34.57 23.32
CA LYS A 103 -12.51 -33.98 22.02
C LYS A 103 -11.85 -32.62 22.26
N GLY A 104 -10.72 -32.40 21.59
CA GLY A 104 -10.06 -31.10 21.63
C GLY A 104 -10.96 -29.98 21.11
N ILE A 105 -10.63 -28.75 21.49
CA ILE A 105 -11.29 -27.56 20.97
C ILE A 105 -11.06 -27.51 19.46
N LYS A 106 -12.14 -27.52 18.68
CA LYS A 106 -12.07 -27.41 17.23
C LYS A 106 -11.93 -25.93 16.89
N GLY A 107 -10.75 -25.54 16.40
CA GLY A 107 -10.52 -24.18 15.92
C GLY A 107 -11.45 -23.84 14.75
N GLU A 108 -11.92 -22.61 14.75
CA GLU A 108 -12.67 -21.98 13.68
C GLU A 108 -11.80 -21.75 12.44
N PRO A 109 -12.38 -21.77 11.23
CA PRO A 109 -11.66 -21.40 10.02
C PRO A 109 -11.32 -19.91 10.01
N TYR A 110 -10.11 -19.57 9.57
CA TYR A 110 -9.66 -18.18 9.43
C TYR A 110 -10.61 -17.35 8.57
N GLN A 111 -10.94 -16.16 9.06
CA GLN A 111 -11.73 -15.17 8.37
C GLN A 111 -10.83 -14.00 7.91
N ILE A 112 -11.28 -13.24 6.91
CA ILE A 112 -10.54 -12.08 6.41
C ILE A 112 -10.34 -11.03 7.51
N ASP A 113 -11.26 -10.97 8.49
CA ASP A 113 -11.15 -10.07 9.65
C ASP A 113 -9.93 -10.33 10.51
N ASP A 114 -9.51 -11.60 10.65
CA ASP A 114 -8.34 -11.99 11.44
C ASP A 114 -7.04 -11.42 10.87
N PHE A 115 -7.05 -10.98 9.62
CA PHE A 115 -5.89 -10.42 8.92
C PHE A 115 -5.85 -8.89 8.87
N LYS A 116 -6.88 -8.20 9.38
CA LYS A 116 -6.98 -6.72 9.32
C LYS A 116 -5.78 -6.02 9.96
N GLU A 117 -5.32 -6.51 11.10
CA GLU A 117 -4.16 -5.94 11.80
C GLU A 117 -2.87 -6.09 10.98
N TYR A 118 -2.68 -7.23 10.32
CA TYR A 118 -1.54 -7.47 9.43
C TYR A 118 -1.59 -6.59 8.18
N ILE A 119 -2.77 -6.32 7.63
CA ILE A 119 -2.95 -5.41 6.48
C ILE A 119 -2.51 -3.99 6.86
N ILE A 120 -2.79 -3.53 8.08
CA ILE A 120 -2.34 -2.22 8.58
C ILE A 120 -0.81 -2.17 8.67
N TRP A 121 -0.18 -3.22 9.18
CA TRP A 121 1.29 -3.31 9.24
C TRP A 121 1.94 -3.35 7.85
N ILE A 122 1.36 -4.10 6.91
CA ILE A 122 1.82 -4.14 5.50
C ILE A 122 1.70 -2.76 4.86
N LEU A 123 0.59 -2.05 5.08
CA LEU A 123 0.37 -0.72 4.55
C LEU A 123 1.35 0.31 5.15
N ALA A 124 1.63 0.21 6.46
CA ALA A 124 2.62 1.05 7.13
C ALA A 124 4.04 0.84 6.56
N ILE A 125 4.45 -0.41 6.34
CA ILE A 125 5.73 -0.75 5.71
C ILE A 125 5.79 -0.21 4.27
N LEU A 126 4.70 -0.36 3.51
CA LEU A 126 4.61 0.15 2.14
C LEU A 126 4.78 1.67 2.10
N ILE A 127 4.14 2.40 3.02
CA ILE A 127 4.28 3.86 3.16
C ILE A 127 5.74 4.23 3.46
N ILE A 128 6.40 3.52 4.38
CA ILE A 128 7.81 3.77 4.72
C ILE A 128 8.71 3.56 3.50
N VAL A 129 8.47 2.50 2.71
CA VAL A 129 9.22 2.22 1.48
C VAL A 129 8.99 3.32 0.44
N ILE A 130 7.74 3.76 0.25
CA ILE A 130 7.40 4.84 -0.69
C ILE A 130 8.06 6.15 -0.26
N ILE A 131 8.01 6.52 1.02
CA ILE A 131 8.66 7.73 1.54
C ILE A 131 10.18 7.65 1.37
N THR A 132 10.78 6.50 1.69
CA THR A 132 12.22 6.30 1.56
C THR A 132 12.66 6.36 0.10
N LEU A 133 11.89 5.76 -0.81
CA LEU A 133 12.16 5.80 -2.25
C LEU A 133 11.95 7.20 -2.81
N TYR A 134 10.88 7.88 -2.41
CA TYR A 134 10.60 9.27 -2.80
C TYR A 134 11.74 10.20 -2.38
N PHE A 135 12.19 10.14 -1.11
CA PHE A 135 13.33 10.94 -0.66
C PHE A 135 14.64 10.52 -1.32
N ALA A 136 14.87 9.22 -1.57
CA ALA A 136 16.08 8.76 -2.24
C ALA A 136 16.14 9.19 -3.72
N LEU A 137 15.00 9.22 -4.41
CA LEU A 137 14.89 9.64 -5.81
C LEU A 137 14.82 11.16 -5.97
N ASN A 138 14.17 11.86 -5.04
CA ASN A 138 13.99 13.30 -5.09
C ASN A 138 15.17 14.08 -4.48
N LYS A 139 16.15 13.39 -3.88
CA LYS A 139 17.42 13.98 -3.45
C LYS A 139 18.39 14.10 -4.63
N THR A 140 17.94 14.71 -5.72
CA THR A 140 18.81 15.46 -6.61
C THR A 140 19.28 16.71 -5.89
N GLU A 141 20.55 16.68 -5.48
CA GLU A 141 21.42 17.83 -5.26
C GLU A 141 20.81 19.08 -4.61
N LYS A 142 20.34 18.95 -3.37
CA LYS A 142 20.31 20.08 -2.43
C LYS A 142 20.88 19.65 -1.08
N SER A 143 22.12 19.19 -1.11
CA SER A 143 23.00 19.35 0.02
C SER A 143 23.76 20.65 -0.23
N THR A 144 23.12 21.77 0.09
CA THR A 144 23.84 23.01 0.38
C THR A 144 24.60 22.77 1.67
N SER A 145 25.73 22.05 1.58
CA SER A 145 26.86 22.47 2.37
C SER A 145 27.25 23.81 1.77
N GLU A 146 27.26 24.88 2.56
CA GLU A 146 28.09 26.04 2.27
C GLU A 146 29.56 25.59 2.38
N THR A 147 29.97 24.68 1.48
CA THR A 147 31.36 24.52 1.16
C THR A 147 31.63 25.74 0.32
N PHE A 148 32.38 26.68 0.88
CA PHE A 148 32.99 27.76 0.14
C PHE A 148 33.88 27.09 -0.91
N VAL A 149 33.30 26.74 -2.07
CA VAL A 149 34.06 26.36 -3.24
C VAL A 149 34.85 27.63 -3.53
N PRO A 150 36.19 27.64 -3.38
CA PRO A 150 36.94 28.83 -3.72
C PRO A 150 36.58 29.18 -5.16
N LYS A 151 35.94 30.34 -5.34
CA LYS A 151 35.50 30.80 -6.64
C LYS A 151 36.75 30.78 -7.51
N LEU A 152 36.78 29.93 -8.55
CA LEU A 152 37.92 29.88 -9.44
C LEU A 152 38.19 31.31 -9.94
N ALA A 153 39.47 31.62 -10.13
CA ALA A 153 39.84 32.91 -10.72
C ALA A 153 39.06 33.09 -12.04
N PRO A 154 38.53 34.28 -12.36
CA PRO A 154 37.62 34.47 -13.49
C PRO A 154 38.17 33.90 -14.80
N PHE A 155 39.47 34.09 -15.04
CA PHE A 155 40.16 33.52 -16.19
C PHE A 155 40.14 31.98 -16.21
N GLN A 156 40.46 31.33 -15.08
CA GLN A 156 40.47 29.86 -14.98
C GLN A 156 39.07 29.28 -15.15
N GLU A 157 38.06 29.93 -14.56
CA GLU A 157 36.65 29.53 -14.72
C GLU A 157 36.21 29.64 -16.18
N ALA A 158 36.57 30.71 -16.87
CA ALA A 158 36.22 30.91 -18.27
C ALA A 158 36.86 29.84 -19.16
N MET A 159 38.15 29.55 -18.96
CA MET A 159 38.86 28.49 -19.70
C MET A 159 38.28 27.10 -19.44
N GLN A 160 37.95 26.79 -18.18
CA GLN A 160 37.29 25.53 -17.84
C GLN A 160 35.90 25.45 -18.47
N SER A 161 35.13 26.53 -18.44
CA SER A 161 33.78 26.57 -19.00
C SER A 161 33.79 26.42 -20.52
N LEU A 162 34.76 27.02 -21.21
CA LEU A 162 34.96 26.82 -22.64
C LEU A 162 35.27 25.35 -22.97
N LYS A 163 36.15 24.71 -22.19
CA LYS A 163 36.44 23.28 -22.37
C LYS A 163 35.20 22.41 -22.14
N LEU A 164 34.43 22.69 -21.09
CA LEU A 164 33.17 21.99 -20.83
C LEU A 164 32.14 22.20 -21.93
N LEU A 165 32.10 23.39 -22.55
CA LEU A 165 31.26 23.67 -23.70
C LEU A 165 31.65 22.80 -24.91
N ASP A 166 32.96 22.63 -25.15
CA ASP A 166 33.50 21.77 -26.20
C ASP A 166 33.10 20.29 -25.95
N ASP A 167 33.24 19.81 -24.71
CA ASP A 167 32.91 18.43 -24.29
C ASP A 167 31.41 18.09 -24.43
N LYS A 168 30.52 19.09 -24.37
CA LYS A 168 29.06 18.88 -24.53
C LYS A 168 28.66 18.55 -25.97
N LEU A 169 29.53 18.78 -26.95
CA LEU A 169 29.29 18.51 -28.38
C LEU A 169 27.93 19.05 -28.87
N LEU A 170 27.55 20.26 -28.43
CA LEU A 170 26.21 20.81 -28.66
C LEU A 170 25.93 21.06 -30.15
N TRP A 171 26.86 21.69 -30.86
CA TRP A 171 26.65 22.04 -32.26
C TRP A 171 26.71 20.81 -33.18
N GLN A 172 27.49 19.78 -32.84
CA GLN A 172 27.50 18.49 -33.53
C GLN A 172 26.15 17.76 -33.37
N ASN A 173 25.45 17.97 -32.25
CA ASN A 173 24.13 17.42 -31.98
C ASN A 173 22.97 18.32 -32.45
N ASN A 174 23.18 19.17 -33.47
CA ASN A 174 22.19 20.12 -34.01
C ASN A 174 21.64 21.14 -32.98
N LYS A 175 22.35 21.38 -31.87
CA LYS A 175 21.99 22.38 -30.84
C LYS A 175 22.86 23.64 -30.94
N THR A 176 23.11 24.13 -32.15
CA THR A 176 23.96 25.29 -32.43
C THR A 176 23.51 26.56 -31.70
N LYS A 177 22.20 26.79 -31.57
CA LYS A 177 21.66 27.91 -30.79
C LYS A 177 22.12 27.87 -29.33
N ASN A 178 22.00 26.71 -28.68
CA ASN A 178 22.39 26.54 -27.29
C ASN A 178 23.90 26.72 -27.12
N TYR A 179 24.68 26.24 -28.08
CA TYR A 179 26.13 26.44 -28.09
C TYR A 179 26.51 27.92 -28.07
N TYR A 180 25.96 28.75 -28.96
CA TYR A 180 26.25 30.18 -28.99
C TYR A 180 25.67 30.94 -27.78
N SER A 181 24.53 30.50 -27.24
CA SER A 181 24.03 31.02 -25.96
C SER A 181 25.03 30.80 -24.82
N GLU A 182 25.57 29.58 -24.68
CA GLU A 182 26.57 29.29 -23.65
C GLU A 182 27.90 30.01 -23.92
N LEU A 183 28.38 30.02 -25.17
CA LEU A 183 29.63 30.68 -25.55
C LEU A 183 29.62 32.17 -25.18
N THR A 184 28.57 32.89 -25.57
CA THR A 184 28.43 34.32 -25.24
C THR A 184 28.30 34.57 -23.74
N ASN A 185 27.61 33.69 -23.01
CA ASN A 185 27.51 33.79 -21.55
C ASN A 185 28.86 33.60 -20.86
N ILE A 186 29.70 32.66 -21.32
CA ILE A 186 31.04 32.44 -20.76
C ILE A 186 31.89 33.71 -20.91
N ILE A 187 31.89 34.31 -22.10
CA ILE A 187 32.66 35.53 -22.38
C ILE A 187 32.13 36.71 -21.55
N ARG A 188 30.81 36.91 -21.50
CA ARG A 188 30.20 38.01 -20.72
C ARG A 188 30.43 37.85 -19.22
N ASN A 189 30.28 36.64 -18.68
CA ASN A 189 30.57 36.35 -17.27
C ASN A 189 32.05 36.60 -16.93
N TYR A 190 32.98 36.23 -17.82
CA TYR A 190 34.39 36.57 -17.66
C TYR A 190 34.60 38.09 -17.58
N ILE A 191 34.09 38.83 -18.57
CA ILE A 191 34.22 40.30 -18.63
C ILE A 191 33.61 40.95 -17.39
N GLU A 192 32.43 40.48 -16.96
CA GLU A 192 31.72 41.03 -15.82
C GLU A 192 32.48 40.85 -14.52
N ARG A 193 33.02 39.66 -14.30
CA ARG A 193 33.78 39.36 -13.09
C ARG A 193 35.18 39.94 -13.08
N GLU A 194 35.84 40.00 -14.23
CA GLU A 194 37.22 40.47 -14.34
C GLU A 194 37.29 42.00 -14.35
N LEU A 195 36.32 42.66 -14.99
CA LEU A 195 36.29 44.12 -15.13
C LEU A 195 35.27 44.81 -14.23
N ASN A 196 34.48 44.05 -13.45
CA ASN A 196 33.41 44.57 -12.59
C ASN A 196 32.41 45.48 -13.33
N ILE A 197 32.01 45.10 -14.55
CA ILE A 197 30.95 45.76 -15.32
C ILE A 197 29.78 44.79 -15.57
N PRO A 198 28.51 45.21 -15.58
CA PRO A 198 27.37 44.30 -15.72
C PRO A 198 27.19 43.80 -17.18
N ALA A 199 28.13 42.98 -17.67
CA ALA A 199 28.20 42.59 -19.08
C ALA A 199 27.09 41.61 -19.50
N LEU A 200 26.50 40.86 -18.56
CA LEU A 200 25.35 39.99 -18.82
C LEU A 200 24.05 40.78 -19.04
N GLU A 201 23.94 41.95 -18.43
CA GLU A 201 22.75 42.81 -18.47
C GLU A 201 22.81 43.86 -19.59
N GLN A 202 24.01 44.11 -20.14
CA GLN A 202 24.24 45.07 -21.20
C GLN A 202 23.98 44.51 -22.60
N THR A 203 23.46 45.36 -23.48
CA THR A 203 23.41 45.06 -24.91
C THR A 203 24.83 45.04 -25.51
N THR A 204 25.00 44.38 -26.67
CA THR A 204 26.30 44.31 -27.36
C THR A 204 26.90 45.71 -27.62
N LYS A 205 26.07 46.70 -27.97
CA LYS A 205 26.54 48.08 -28.22
C LYS A 205 27.00 48.78 -26.93
N GLU A 206 26.25 48.63 -25.85
CA GLU A 206 26.59 49.20 -24.54
C GLU A 206 27.87 48.58 -23.99
N LEU A 207 28.03 47.26 -24.12
CA LEU A 207 29.24 46.55 -23.71
C LEU A 207 30.47 47.04 -24.49
N MET A 208 30.34 47.23 -25.82
CA MET A 208 31.45 47.75 -26.63
C MET A 208 31.78 49.20 -26.25
N PHE A 209 30.79 50.02 -25.96
CA PHE A 209 31.00 51.39 -25.48
C PHE A 209 31.74 51.40 -24.13
N ALA A 210 31.31 50.56 -23.17
CA ALA A 210 31.95 50.42 -21.86
C ALA A 210 33.42 49.96 -21.99
N LEU A 211 33.69 48.92 -22.77
CA LEU A 211 35.05 48.41 -22.99
C LEU A 211 35.95 49.44 -23.67
N ASN A 212 35.44 50.18 -24.66
CA ASN A 212 36.21 51.24 -25.31
C ASN A 212 36.56 52.39 -24.35
N ASN A 213 35.64 52.75 -23.44
CA ASN A 213 35.89 53.79 -22.44
C ASN A 213 36.94 53.32 -21.41
N LEU A 214 36.84 52.08 -20.92
CA LEU A 214 37.84 51.49 -20.02
C LEU A 214 39.23 51.40 -20.67
N ASN A 215 39.29 51.06 -21.96
CA ASN A 215 40.54 51.01 -22.71
C ASN A 215 41.14 52.42 -22.88
N LYS A 216 40.33 53.44 -23.21
CA LYS A 216 40.78 54.85 -23.29
C LYS A 216 41.27 55.39 -21.94
N ALA A 217 40.66 54.94 -20.85
CA ALA A 217 41.06 55.28 -19.49
C ALA A 217 42.30 54.51 -18.99
N ASN A 218 42.90 53.65 -19.84
CA ASN A 218 44.00 52.74 -19.49
C ASN A 218 43.70 51.82 -18.29
N THR A 219 42.43 51.60 -17.96
CA THR A 219 42.00 50.72 -16.85
C THR A 219 42.12 49.24 -17.21
N ILE A 220 42.06 48.93 -18.51
CA ILE A 220 42.23 47.58 -19.05
C ILE A 220 43.34 47.54 -20.10
N THR A 221 44.06 46.43 -20.12
CA THR A 221 45.00 46.07 -21.17
C THR A 221 44.24 45.27 -22.22
N THR A 222 44.00 45.87 -23.38
CA THR A 222 43.40 45.20 -24.55
C THR A 222 43.82 45.91 -25.84
N ASN A 223 43.65 45.24 -26.98
CA ASN A 223 43.84 45.84 -28.31
C ASN A 223 42.48 46.15 -28.95
N LYS A 224 42.41 47.21 -29.75
CA LYS A 224 41.23 47.56 -30.56
C LYS A 224 40.75 46.38 -31.42
N ASP A 225 41.68 45.59 -31.96
CA ASP A 225 41.37 44.36 -32.70
C ASP A 225 40.63 43.32 -31.84
N THR A 226 40.96 43.20 -30.55
CA THR A 226 40.28 42.27 -29.64
C THR A 226 38.85 42.72 -29.34
N ILE A 227 38.62 44.02 -29.13
CA ILE A 227 37.28 44.58 -28.96
C ILE A 227 36.43 44.35 -30.22
N GLN A 228 37.02 44.56 -31.40
CA GLN A 228 36.32 44.33 -32.67
C GLN A 228 35.99 42.84 -32.91
N LYS A 229 36.89 41.92 -32.52
CA LYS A 229 36.62 40.47 -32.56
C LYS A 229 35.47 40.08 -31.64
N LEU A 230 35.42 40.66 -30.44
CA LEU A 230 34.32 40.44 -29.50
C LEU A 230 32.99 40.96 -30.06
N GLU A 231 32.98 42.17 -30.61
CA GLU A 231 31.79 42.73 -31.26
C GLU A 231 31.25 41.82 -32.36
N ARG A 232 32.13 41.39 -33.28
CA ARG A 232 31.77 40.49 -34.38
C ARG A 232 31.22 39.16 -33.87
N LEU A 233 31.86 38.55 -32.87
CA LEU A 233 31.41 37.28 -32.29
C LEU A 233 30.03 37.42 -31.65
N LEU A 234 29.78 38.49 -30.88
CA LEU A 234 28.49 38.71 -30.24
C LEU A 234 27.37 38.95 -31.27
N ILE A 235 27.65 39.70 -32.33
CA ILE A 235 26.70 39.93 -33.43
C ILE A 235 26.38 38.63 -34.17
N GLU A 236 27.40 37.84 -34.54
CA GLU A 236 27.20 36.54 -35.20
C GLU A 236 26.37 35.60 -34.32
N SER A 237 26.71 35.54 -33.03
CA SER A 237 25.96 34.77 -32.05
C SER A 237 24.49 35.18 -31.97
N ASP A 238 24.19 36.47 -32.04
CA ASP A 238 22.83 36.99 -32.03
C ASP A 238 22.07 36.59 -33.32
N PHE A 239 22.73 36.58 -34.49
CA PHE A 239 22.13 36.03 -35.72
C PHE A 239 21.82 34.54 -35.61
N VAL A 240 22.68 33.74 -34.99
CA VAL A 240 22.41 32.32 -34.75
C VAL A 240 21.23 32.12 -33.78
N LYS A 241 21.19 32.90 -32.68
CA LYS A 241 20.17 32.76 -31.63
C LYS A 241 18.78 33.20 -32.07
N PHE A 242 18.70 34.27 -32.87
CA PHE A 242 17.44 34.97 -33.19
C PHE A 242 17.09 34.94 -34.68
N ALA A 243 18.07 35.05 -35.59
CA ALA A 243 17.83 35.07 -37.04
C ALA A 243 17.93 33.69 -37.70
N LYS A 244 18.09 32.61 -36.91
CA LYS A 244 18.21 31.22 -37.39
C LYS A 244 19.37 31.01 -38.39
N SER A 245 20.44 31.81 -38.30
CA SER A 245 21.67 31.58 -39.06
C SER A 245 22.27 30.21 -38.73
N LYS A 246 22.85 29.56 -39.74
CA LYS A 246 23.51 28.25 -39.62
C LYS A 246 24.98 28.39 -40.06
N PRO A 247 25.89 28.74 -39.15
CA PRO A 247 27.31 28.84 -39.46
C PRO A 247 27.88 27.47 -39.83
N LEU A 248 28.92 27.46 -40.66
CA LEU A 248 29.64 26.24 -41.02
C LEU A 248 30.51 25.78 -39.83
N ALA A 249 30.88 24.51 -39.79
CA ALA A 249 31.73 23.97 -38.71
C ALA A 249 33.03 24.77 -38.53
N ASN A 250 33.67 25.18 -39.63
CA ASN A 250 34.88 26.01 -39.61
C ASN A 250 34.65 27.37 -38.94
N ASP A 251 33.48 27.97 -39.13
CA ASP A 251 33.13 29.26 -38.51
C ASP A 251 32.92 29.09 -37.00
N ILE A 252 32.27 28.00 -36.57
CA ILE A 252 32.04 27.69 -35.15
C ILE A 252 33.36 27.45 -34.42
N GLU A 253 34.29 26.71 -35.04
CA GLU A 253 35.64 26.49 -34.49
C GLU A 253 36.45 27.79 -34.44
N PHE A 254 36.32 28.63 -35.46
CA PHE A 254 36.96 29.94 -35.50
C PHE A 254 36.42 30.85 -34.39
N ASP A 255 35.10 30.88 -34.17
CA ASP A 255 34.46 31.65 -33.10
C ASP A 255 34.88 31.14 -31.72
N ARG A 256 35.01 29.83 -31.54
CA ARG A 256 35.54 29.24 -30.31
C ARG A 256 36.97 29.67 -30.02
N LYS A 257 37.82 29.71 -31.05
CA LYS A 257 39.20 30.20 -30.93
C LYS A 257 39.25 31.69 -30.65
N ASN A 258 38.37 32.48 -31.28
CA ASN A 258 38.26 33.91 -31.00
C ASN A 258 37.83 34.16 -29.55
N ALA A 259 36.88 33.39 -29.01
CA ALA A 259 36.45 33.50 -27.61
C ALA A 259 37.64 33.34 -26.64
N GLU A 260 38.52 32.38 -26.89
CA GLU A 260 39.72 32.15 -26.09
C GLU A 260 40.72 33.31 -26.18
N ILE A 261 40.96 33.81 -27.39
CA ILE A 261 41.84 34.97 -27.63
C ILE A 261 41.28 36.20 -26.91
N ILE A 262 39.98 36.43 -26.98
CA ILE A 262 39.30 37.54 -26.31
C ILE A 262 39.51 37.47 -24.80
N ILE A 263 39.25 36.31 -24.18
CA ILE A 263 39.42 36.13 -22.74
C ILE A 263 40.89 36.31 -22.34
N LYS A 264 41.85 35.83 -23.14
CA LYS A 264 43.28 35.99 -22.86
C LYS A 264 43.76 37.43 -22.95
N ASN A 265 43.17 38.24 -23.83
CA ASN A 265 43.64 39.58 -24.16
C ASN A 265 42.90 40.71 -23.45
N ILE A 266 41.75 40.45 -22.82
CA ILE A 266 41.03 41.44 -22.00
C ILE A 266 41.41 41.22 -20.54
N LYS A 267 42.21 42.12 -19.97
CA LYS A 267 42.65 42.08 -18.57
C LYS A 267 42.69 43.48 -17.95
N PRO A 268 42.56 43.63 -16.63
CA PRO A 268 42.79 44.92 -15.97
C PRO A 268 44.28 45.32 -16.03
N THR A 269 44.57 46.62 -16.12
CA THR A 269 45.93 47.17 -16.20
C THR A 269 46.62 47.29 -14.84
N VAL A 270 45.84 47.43 -13.76
CA VAL A 270 46.38 47.68 -12.41
C VAL A 270 46.52 46.35 -11.65
N ILE A 271 47.75 46.05 -11.24
CA ILE A 271 48.07 45.01 -10.27
C ILE A 271 47.26 45.30 -9.00
N SER A 272 46.33 44.41 -8.66
CA SER A 272 45.76 44.42 -7.31
C SER A 272 46.85 43.95 -6.36
N GLU A 273 47.40 44.88 -5.56
CA GLU A 273 48.33 44.67 -4.45
C GLU A 273 47.75 43.79 -3.31
N ASN A 274 46.79 42.90 -3.58
CA ASN A 274 46.19 42.02 -2.57
C ASN A 274 45.71 40.66 -3.11
N SER A 275 46.20 40.19 -4.26
CA SER A 275 45.78 38.88 -4.81
C SER A 275 46.85 37.79 -4.79
N GLU A 276 48.08 38.07 -4.35
CA GLU A 276 49.16 37.06 -4.35
C GLU A 276 49.23 36.15 -3.12
N THR A 277 48.38 36.30 -2.10
CA THR A 277 48.44 35.43 -0.90
C THR A 277 47.40 34.31 -0.83
N ASN A 278 46.52 34.11 -1.83
CA ASN A 278 45.50 33.06 -1.77
C ASN A 278 45.25 32.29 -3.08
N TYR A 279 46.24 32.16 -3.95
CA TYR A 279 46.15 31.26 -5.10
C TYR A 279 47.37 30.36 -5.19
N SER A 280 47.40 29.32 -4.33
CA SER A 280 48.29 28.17 -4.50
C SER A 280 47.91 27.39 -5.76
N SER A 281 48.88 27.25 -6.68
CA SER A 281 49.03 26.02 -7.47
C SER A 281 49.93 25.06 -6.66
N PRO A 282 49.82 23.72 -6.75
CA PRO A 282 49.21 22.94 -7.81
C PRO A 282 47.95 22.17 -7.39
N VAL A 283 47.19 21.79 -8.41
CA VAL A 283 46.15 20.77 -8.39
C VAL A 283 46.70 19.49 -7.75
N THR A 284 46.39 19.25 -6.48
CA THR A 284 46.18 17.87 -6.02
C THR A 284 44.87 17.41 -6.62
N ILE A 285 44.95 16.43 -7.51
CA ILE A 285 43.82 15.57 -7.83
C ILE A 285 43.39 14.94 -6.50
N VAL A 286 42.48 15.59 -5.79
CA VAL A 286 41.52 14.84 -4.99
C VAL A 286 40.69 14.17 -6.07
N GLU A 287 41.06 12.93 -6.42
CA GLU A 287 40.09 12.00 -6.95
C GLU A 287 38.92 12.15 -5.98
N LYS A 288 37.85 12.80 -6.46
CA LYS A 288 36.56 12.83 -5.81
C LYS A 288 36.43 11.45 -5.21
N PRO A 289 36.37 11.26 -3.88
CA PRO A 289 36.14 9.93 -3.37
C PRO A 289 34.93 9.49 -4.18
N LYS A 290 35.05 8.38 -4.92
CA LYS A 290 33.88 7.74 -5.51
C LYS A 290 33.05 7.41 -4.28
N ILE A 291 32.22 8.36 -3.85
CA ILE A 291 31.25 8.18 -2.80
C ILE A 291 30.47 7.02 -3.36
N LYS A 292 30.68 5.84 -2.75
CA LYS A 292 30.13 4.59 -3.23
C LYS A 292 28.71 4.87 -3.58
N LYS A 293 28.39 4.67 -4.87
CA LYS A 293 27.09 4.95 -5.47
C LYS A 293 26.03 4.66 -4.41
N HIS A 294 25.21 5.65 -4.07
CA HIS A 294 24.08 5.47 -3.15
C HIS A 294 23.20 4.27 -3.57
N SER A 295 23.33 3.81 -4.83
CA SER A 295 22.80 2.55 -5.33
C SER A 295 23.24 1.29 -4.58
N LEU A 296 24.42 1.21 -3.97
CA LEU A 296 24.85 0.00 -3.25
C LEU A 296 24.14 -0.10 -1.89
N VAL A 297 24.06 0.99 -1.13
CA VAL A 297 23.34 1.02 0.16
C VAL A 297 21.84 0.83 -0.06
N ILE A 298 21.27 1.47 -1.09
CA ILE A 298 19.86 1.29 -1.47
C ILE A 298 19.58 -0.15 -1.93
N LYS A 299 20.47 -0.74 -2.75
CA LYS A 299 20.34 -2.16 -3.14
C LYS A 299 20.46 -3.09 -1.94
N ILE A 300 21.36 -2.82 -1.00
CA ILE A 300 21.51 -3.60 0.23
C ILE A 300 20.22 -3.49 1.07
N LEU A 301 19.65 -2.30 1.22
CA LEU A 301 18.39 -2.08 1.93
C LEU A 301 17.20 -2.81 1.27
N ILE A 302 17.12 -2.80 -0.07
CA ILE A 302 16.10 -3.53 -0.83
C ILE A 302 16.28 -5.05 -0.66
N VAL A 303 17.53 -5.54 -0.67
CA VAL A 303 17.83 -6.96 -0.47
C VAL A 303 17.49 -7.39 0.96
N ILE A 304 17.81 -6.58 1.97
CA ILE A 304 17.44 -6.85 3.38
C ILE A 304 15.92 -6.88 3.54
N LEU A 305 15.19 -5.96 2.90
CA LEU A 305 13.74 -5.93 2.92
C LEU A 305 13.14 -7.17 2.24
N LEU A 306 13.65 -7.58 1.08
CA LEU A 306 13.22 -8.80 0.38
C LEU A 306 13.46 -10.05 1.22
N VAL A 307 14.62 -10.14 1.88
CA VAL A 307 14.94 -11.26 2.78
C VAL A 307 13.99 -11.30 3.97
N LEU A 308 13.64 -10.15 4.56
CA LEU A 308 12.66 -10.07 5.64
C LEU A 308 11.26 -10.49 5.19
N ILE A 309 10.83 -10.06 3.99
CA ILE A 309 9.53 -10.46 3.42
C ILE A 309 9.50 -11.97 3.16
N ILE A 310 10.57 -12.53 2.57
CA ILE A 310 10.68 -13.97 2.32
C ILE A 310 10.69 -14.75 3.64
N ALA A 311 11.42 -14.27 4.65
CA ALA A 311 11.44 -14.88 5.98
C ALA A 311 10.04 -14.88 6.60
N LEU A 312 9.30 -13.78 6.50
CA LEU A 312 7.94 -13.68 7.02
C LEU A 312 6.97 -14.62 6.29
N ILE A 313 7.05 -14.70 4.95
CA ILE A 313 6.25 -15.63 4.14
C ILE A 313 6.59 -17.08 4.51
N SER A 314 7.87 -17.41 4.65
CA SER A 314 8.34 -18.75 5.01
C SER A 314 7.92 -19.16 6.42
N TYR A 315 7.93 -18.22 7.38
CA TYR A 315 7.45 -18.45 8.74
C TYR A 315 5.95 -18.73 8.76
N ASN A 316 5.17 -17.93 8.02
CA ASN A 316 3.71 -18.15 7.89
C ASN A 316 3.39 -19.45 7.16
N ALA A 317 4.14 -19.80 6.11
CA ALA A 317 3.99 -21.06 5.39
C ALA A 317 4.37 -22.27 6.27
N SER A 318 5.41 -22.13 7.11
CA SER A 318 5.80 -23.16 8.09
C SER A 318 4.74 -23.35 9.17
N GLN A 319 4.15 -22.26 9.69
CA GLN A 319 3.00 -22.31 10.59
C GLN A 319 1.83 -23.05 9.93
N ALA A 320 1.44 -22.65 8.71
CA ALA A 320 0.37 -23.30 7.96
C ALA A 320 0.64 -24.79 7.67
N LYS A 321 1.89 -25.15 7.34
CA LYS A 321 2.30 -26.54 7.12
C LYS A 321 2.28 -27.37 8.41
N SER A 322 2.77 -26.82 9.52
CA SER A 322 2.70 -27.49 10.83
C SER A 322 1.24 -27.70 11.29
N MET A 323 0.34 -26.76 10.97
CA MET A 323 -1.10 -26.93 11.19
C MET A 323 -1.71 -27.98 10.26
N TYR A 324 -1.26 -28.06 9.00
CA TYR A 324 -1.73 -29.08 8.05
C TYR A 324 -1.26 -30.50 8.44
N GLU A 325 0.01 -30.67 8.83
CA GLU A 325 0.56 -31.95 9.27
C GLU A 325 -0.10 -32.44 10.58
N SER A 326 -0.31 -31.55 11.55
CA SER A 326 -1.05 -31.92 12.77
C SER A 326 -2.50 -32.33 12.50
N LYS A 327 -3.19 -31.69 11.53
CA LYS A 327 -4.55 -32.06 11.11
C LYS A 327 -4.60 -33.42 10.42
N ASN A 328 -3.63 -33.75 9.56
CA ASN A 328 -3.57 -35.04 8.89
C ASN A 328 -3.23 -36.18 9.85
N GLN A 329 -2.32 -35.95 10.80
CA GLN A 329 -1.98 -36.93 11.83
C GLN A 329 -3.17 -37.23 12.77
N GLN A 330 -4.00 -36.22 13.07
CA GLN A 330 -5.27 -36.41 13.79
C GLN A 330 -6.31 -37.18 12.97
N LEU A 331 -6.34 -37.01 11.64
CA LEU A 331 -7.27 -37.73 10.75
C LEU A 331 -6.87 -39.21 10.58
N GLU A 332 -5.57 -39.49 10.55
CA GLU A 332 -5.02 -40.84 10.45
C GLU A 332 -5.21 -41.63 11.75
N ASN A 333 -5.04 -40.99 12.91
CA ASN A 333 -5.31 -41.59 14.22
C ASN A 333 -6.81 -41.80 14.53
N ALA A 334 -7.71 -41.21 13.72
CA ALA A 334 -9.17 -41.30 13.88
C ALA A 334 -9.83 -42.35 12.98
N LYS A 335 -9.08 -42.98 12.06
CA LYS A 335 -9.51 -44.14 11.27
C LYS A 335 -9.22 -45.44 12.00
#